data_AF-A0A0R2YGM9-F1
#
_entry.id   AF-A0A0R2YGM9-F1
#
_cell.length_a   1.000
_cell.length_b   1.000
_cell.length_c   1.000
_cell.angle_alpha   90.00
_cell.angle_beta   90.00
_cell.angle_gamma   90.00
#
_symmetry.space_group_name_H-M   'P 1'
#
loop_
_entity.id
_entity.type
_entity.pdbx_description
1 polymer ?
#
loop_
_entity_poly.entity_id
_entity_poly.type
_entity_poly.pdbx_seq_one_letter_code
_entity_poly.pdbx_strand_id
1 'polypeptide(L)'
;MQQLASKGLEERIDAQSKMPGAQVKKPDGTTGTVDPTATQEQKMQASLTSAEIKTETLTNNIIFINEGPDAKAVEASPDAPKDTQGRLTNLEKRMDAIESQMPGLAERYGLVYESYVASESSETPTNESRMQTIEKRYEFMNKMIKTLVRFKQIESEED
;
A
#
# COMPACT_ATOMS: atom_id res chain seq x y z
N MET A 1 4.76 18.14 1.92
CA MET A 1 4.35 16.96 1.14
C MET A 1 2.87 16.75 1.34
N GLN A 2 2.05 17.25 0.42
CA GLN A 2 0.63 16.93 0.39
C GLN A 2 0.53 15.61 -0.39
N GLN A 3 0.42 14.49 0.32
CA GLN A 3 -0.07 13.26 -0.31
C GLN A 3 -1.51 13.53 -0.74
N LEU A 4 -1.92 13.04 -1.92
CA LEU A 4 -3.33 13.00 -2.32
C LEU A 4 -4.09 12.07 -1.35
N ALA A 5 -4.40 12.58 -0.17
CA ALA A 5 -5.19 11.92 0.85
C ALA A 5 -6.58 12.56 0.84
N SER A 6 -7.59 11.77 0.51
CA SER A 6 -8.97 12.19 0.72
C SER A 6 -9.26 12.19 2.23
N LYS A 7 -10.26 12.96 2.65
CA LYS A 7 -10.75 12.92 4.03
C LYS A 7 -11.12 11.49 4.47
N GLY A 8 -11.70 10.70 3.56
CA GLY A 8 -12.04 9.30 3.81
C GLY A 8 -10.81 8.42 4.04
N LEU A 9 -9.68 8.69 3.39
CA LEU A 9 -8.42 7.99 3.62
C LEU A 9 -7.85 8.32 5.01
N GLU A 10 -7.90 9.59 5.43
CA GLU A 10 -7.43 10.01 6.76
C GLU A 10 -8.22 9.33 7.89
N GLU A 11 -9.55 9.31 7.78
CA GLU A 11 -10.43 8.63 8.75
C GLU A 11 -10.12 7.13 8.85
N ARG A 12 -9.82 6.48 7.71
CA ARG A 12 -9.45 5.06 7.68
C ARG A 12 -8.06 4.79 8.25
N ILE A 13 -7.11 5.70 8.07
CA ILE A 13 -5.78 5.62 8.70
C ILE A 13 -5.93 5.70 10.22
N ASP A 14 -6.70 6.67 10.73
CA ASP A 14 -6.97 6.81 12.16
C ASP A 14 -7.65 5.56 12.73
N ALA A 15 -8.69 5.06 12.05
CA ALA A 15 -9.36 3.82 12.45
C ALA A 15 -8.41 2.61 12.46
N GLN A 16 -7.57 2.46 11.42
CA GLN A 16 -6.60 1.36 11.34
C GLN A 16 -5.58 1.41 12.48
N SER A 17 -5.11 2.60 12.85
CA SER A 17 -4.13 2.79 13.93
C SER A 17 -4.64 2.36 15.32
N LYS A 18 -5.96 2.23 15.49
CA LYS A 18 -6.64 1.85 16.73
C LYS A 18 -7.07 0.38 16.76
N MET A 19 -6.89 -0.37 15.68
CA MET A 19 -7.30 -1.78 15.61
C MET A 19 -6.43 -2.62 16.57
N PRO A 20 -7.01 -3.57 17.34
CA PRO A 20 -6.27 -4.40 18.30
C PRO A 20 -5.01 -5.06 17.72
N GLY A 21 -5.09 -5.58 16.49
CA GLY A 21 -3.98 -6.24 15.80
C GLY A 21 -3.03 -5.32 15.04
N ALA A 22 -3.27 -4.00 15.01
CA ALA A 22 -2.42 -3.07 14.27
C ALA A 22 -1.04 -2.93 14.91
N GLN A 23 -0.01 -2.87 14.07
CA GLN A 23 1.37 -2.72 14.54
C GLN A 23 1.60 -1.33 15.12
N VAL A 24 2.28 -1.27 16.27
CA VAL A 24 2.72 -0.02 16.91
C VAL A 24 4.20 -0.10 17.24
N LYS A 25 4.92 0.99 16.99
CA LYS A 25 6.31 1.11 17.42
C LYS A 25 6.34 1.56 18.87
N LYS A 26 6.97 0.76 19.73
CA LYS A 26 7.11 1.06 21.15
C LYS A 26 8.25 2.06 21.40
N PRO A 27 8.26 2.76 22.55
CA PRO A 27 9.34 3.68 22.91
C PRO A 27 10.72 3.01 22.96
N ASP A 28 10.78 1.71 23.23
CA ASP A 28 12.01 0.90 23.26
C ASP A 28 12.53 0.52 21.85
N GLY A 29 11.87 0.99 20.79
CA GLY A 29 12.25 0.72 19.40
C GLY A 29 11.73 -0.61 18.85
N THR A 30 11.12 -1.46 19.67
CA THR A 30 10.50 -2.71 19.23
C THR A 30 9.14 -2.46 18.57
N THR A 31 8.67 -3.43 17.79
CA THR A 31 7.31 -3.41 17.22
C THR A 31 6.42 -4.34 18.04
N GLY A 32 5.25 -3.85 18.44
CA GLY A 32 4.19 -4.64 19.06
C GLY A 32 2.86 -4.44 18.33
N THR A 33 1.76 -4.79 18.99
CA THR A 33 0.39 -4.49 18.54
C THR A 33 -0.30 -3.54 19.50
N VAL A 34 -1.33 -2.82 19.02
CA VAL A 34 -2.17 -1.93 19.86
C VAL A 34 -2.72 -2.69 21.07
N ASP A 35 -3.22 -3.89 20.85
CA ASP A 35 -3.59 -4.85 21.89
C ASP A 35 -2.60 -6.03 21.86
N PRO A 36 -1.74 -6.20 22.89
CA PRO A 36 -0.81 -7.31 22.97
C PRO A 36 -1.48 -8.70 22.97
N THR A 37 -2.76 -8.77 23.35
CA THR A 37 -3.55 -10.00 23.41
C THR A 37 -4.33 -10.29 22.13
N ALA A 38 -4.16 -9.45 21.10
CA ALA A 38 -4.88 -9.59 19.84
C ALA A 38 -4.72 -10.99 19.23
N THR A 39 -5.86 -11.55 18.81
CA THR A 39 -5.91 -12.85 18.12
C THR A 39 -5.20 -12.79 16.77
N GLN A 40 -4.86 -13.96 16.21
CA GLN A 40 -4.28 -14.02 14.87
C GLN A 40 -5.23 -13.44 13.81
N GLU A 41 -6.54 -13.67 13.98
CA GLU A 41 -7.55 -13.08 13.10
C GLU A 41 -7.55 -11.55 13.20
N GLN A 42 -7.50 -10.97 14.41
CA GLN A 42 -7.44 -9.51 14.58
C GLN A 42 -6.18 -8.91 13.96
N LYS A 43 -5.04 -9.61 14.06
CA LYS A 43 -3.79 -9.21 13.39
C LYS A 43 -3.91 -9.26 11.87
N MET A 44 -4.47 -10.35 11.33
CA MET A 44 -4.74 -10.48 9.89
C MET A 44 -5.67 -9.37 9.38
N GLN A 45 -6.78 -9.09 10.08
CA GLN A 45 -7.69 -8.02 9.69
C GLN A 45 -7.00 -6.64 9.72
N ALA A 46 -6.15 -6.38 10.72
CA ALA A 46 -5.40 -5.13 10.80
C ALA A 46 -4.34 -4.99 9.70
N SER A 47 -3.63 -6.06 9.36
CA SER A 47 -2.68 -6.10 8.24
C SER A 47 -3.38 -5.88 6.90
N LEU A 48 -4.53 -6.52 6.66
CA LEU A 48 -5.32 -6.30 5.45
C LEU A 48 -5.78 -4.84 5.33
N THR A 49 -6.32 -4.27 6.39
CA THR A 49 -6.76 -2.86 6.38
C THR A 49 -5.58 -1.93 6.11
N SER A 50 -4.41 -2.19 6.72
CA SER A 50 -3.19 -1.43 6.45
C SER A 50 -2.77 -1.54 4.98
N ALA A 51 -2.78 -2.74 4.41
CA ALA A 51 -2.40 -2.96 3.01
C ALA A 51 -3.38 -2.33 2.02
N GLU A 52 -4.68 -2.30 2.32
CA GLU A 52 -5.68 -1.63 1.50
C GLU A 52 -5.47 -0.12 1.44
N ILE A 53 -5.22 0.50 2.61
CA ILE A 53 -4.87 1.91 2.75
C ILE A 53 -3.59 2.21 1.97
N LYS A 54 -2.55 1.42 2.19
CA LYS A 54 -1.25 1.55 1.50
C LYS A 54 -1.40 1.46 -0.03
N THR A 55 -2.20 0.51 -0.51
CA THR A 55 -2.45 0.32 -1.95
C THR A 55 -3.24 1.49 -2.54
N GLU A 56 -4.19 2.05 -1.80
CA GLU A 56 -4.90 3.29 -2.18
C GLU A 56 -3.96 4.49 -2.23
N THR A 57 -3.08 4.67 -1.23
CA THR A 57 -2.04 5.70 -1.26
C THR A 57 -1.12 5.55 -2.48
N LEU A 58 -0.69 4.33 -2.83
CA LEU A 58 0.10 4.11 -4.05
C LEU A 58 -0.67 4.51 -5.31
N THR A 59 -1.95 4.12 -5.39
CA THR A 59 -2.81 4.45 -6.54
C THR A 59 -2.94 5.97 -6.68
N ASN A 60 -3.21 6.68 -5.58
CA ASN A 60 -3.32 8.14 -5.57
C ASN A 60 -2.00 8.82 -5.93
N ASN A 61 -0.85 8.28 -5.50
CA ASN A 61 0.44 8.83 -5.92
C ASN A 61 0.69 8.61 -7.43
N ILE A 62 0.26 7.49 -8.01
CA ILE A 62 0.35 7.28 -9.47
C ILE A 62 -0.52 8.31 -10.20
N ILE A 63 -1.74 8.55 -9.72
CA ILE A 63 -2.63 9.58 -10.26
C ILE A 63 -1.95 10.96 -10.18
N PHE A 64 -1.37 11.32 -9.03
CA PHE A 64 -0.60 12.55 -8.88
C PHE A 64 0.55 12.65 -9.90
N ILE A 65 1.33 11.59 -10.09
CA ILE A 65 2.47 11.58 -11.04
C ILE A 65 1.97 11.82 -12.47
N ASN A 66 0.83 11.26 -12.84
CA ASN A 66 0.28 11.36 -14.19
C ASN A 66 -0.48 12.66 -14.45
N GLU A 67 -1.26 13.13 -13.48
CA GLU A 67 -2.29 14.16 -13.67
C GLU A 67 -2.02 15.44 -12.88
N GLY A 68 -1.05 15.43 -11.94
CA GLY A 68 -0.69 16.58 -11.13
C GLY A 68 -1.53 16.76 -9.85
N PRO A 69 -1.37 17.91 -9.16
CA PRO A 69 -1.97 18.15 -7.83
C PRO A 69 -3.49 18.29 -7.82
N ASP A 70 -4.10 18.70 -8.94
CA ASP A 70 -5.55 18.89 -9.07
C ASP A 70 -6.31 17.58 -9.39
N ALA A 71 -5.58 16.48 -9.53
CA ALA A 71 -6.15 15.18 -9.86
C ALA A 71 -7.05 14.66 -8.74
N LYS A 72 -8.14 14.00 -9.12
CA LYS A 72 -9.09 13.43 -8.15
C LYS A 72 -8.53 12.14 -7.58
N ALA A 73 -8.32 12.12 -6.26
CA ALA A 73 -7.98 10.90 -5.54
C ALA A 73 -9.08 9.84 -5.68
N VAL A 74 -8.68 8.58 -5.76
CA VAL A 74 -9.60 7.45 -5.64
C VAL A 74 -9.85 7.14 -4.16
N GLU A 75 -10.99 6.54 -3.91
CA GLU A 75 -11.41 6.04 -2.59
C GLU A 75 -11.72 4.55 -2.68
N ALA A 76 -11.75 3.88 -1.52
CA ALA A 76 -12.16 2.48 -1.46
C ALA A 76 -13.59 2.28 -1.98
N SER A 77 -13.78 1.26 -2.81
CA SER A 77 -15.10 0.88 -3.31
C SER A 77 -15.99 0.36 -2.17
N PRO A 78 -17.27 0.77 -2.11
CA PRO A 78 -18.23 0.22 -1.16
C PRO A 78 -18.51 -1.28 -1.39
N ASP A 79 -18.24 -1.77 -2.61
CA ASP A 79 -18.44 -3.15 -3.04
C ASP A 79 -17.19 -4.02 -2.82
N ALA A 80 -16.16 -3.48 -2.17
CA ALA A 80 -14.96 -4.25 -1.85
C ALA A 80 -15.29 -5.49 -1.00
N PRO A 81 -14.66 -6.65 -1.26
CA PRO A 81 -14.87 -7.85 -0.46
C PRO A 81 -14.56 -7.60 1.02
N LYS A 82 -15.31 -8.25 1.91
CA LYS A 82 -15.18 -8.08 3.37
C LYS A 82 -14.56 -9.28 4.06
N ASP A 83 -14.64 -10.46 3.46
CA ASP A 83 -13.98 -11.66 3.96
C ASP A 83 -12.49 -11.67 3.62
N THR A 84 -11.70 -12.37 4.43
CA THR A 84 -10.22 -12.42 4.29
C THR A 84 -9.77 -12.88 2.91
N GLN A 85 -10.41 -13.89 2.31
CA GLN A 85 -9.99 -14.44 1.03
C GLN A 85 -10.26 -13.47 -0.12
N GLY A 86 -11.46 -12.88 -0.13
CA GLY A 86 -11.83 -11.85 -1.09
C GLY A 86 -10.92 -10.63 -0.99
N ARG A 87 -10.60 -10.18 0.22
CA ARG A 87 -9.71 -9.04 0.46
C ARG A 87 -8.29 -9.29 -0.04
N LEU A 88 -7.69 -10.44 0.27
CA LEU A 88 -6.36 -10.84 -0.24
C LEU A 88 -6.34 -10.87 -1.77
N THR A 89 -7.33 -11.53 -2.37
CA THR A 89 -7.41 -11.66 -3.83
C THR A 89 -7.57 -10.31 -4.51
N ASN A 90 -8.35 -9.40 -3.92
CA ASN A 90 -8.52 -8.05 -4.42
C ASN A 90 -7.23 -7.22 -4.28
N LEU A 91 -6.52 -7.34 -3.15
CA LEU A 91 -5.23 -6.68 -2.94
C LEU A 91 -4.18 -7.12 -3.96
N GLU A 92 -4.06 -8.43 -4.19
CA GLU A 92 -3.13 -8.98 -5.18
C GLU A 92 -3.40 -8.42 -6.57
N LYS A 93 -4.66 -8.45 -7.04
CA LYS A 93 -5.06 -7.86 -8.33
C LYS A 93 -4.74 -6.38 -8.45
N ARG A 94 -5.00 -5.60 -7.38
CA ARG A 94 -4.69 -4.17 -7.37
C ARG A 94 -3.19 -3.93 -7.43
N MET A 95 -2.40 -4.74 -6.74
CA MET A 95 -0.94 -4.61 -6.80
C MET A 95 -0.37 -5.05 -8.15
N ASP A 96 -0.94 -6.07 -8.80
CA ASP A 96 -0.57 -6.43 -10.17
C ASP A 96 -0.78 -5.25 -11.13
N ALA A 97 -1.94 -4.57 -11.01
CA ALA A 97 -2.27 -3.41 -11.83
C ALA A 97 -1.41 -2.17 -11.55
N ILE A 98 -0.95 -2.01 -10.30
CA ILE A 98 -0.02 -0.95 -9.92
C ILE A 98 1.38 -1.27 -10.45
N GLU A 99 1.89 -2.48 -10.20
CA GLU A 99 3.23 -2.90 -10.64
C GLU A 99 3.37 -2.87 -12.16
N SER A 100 2.32 -3.21 -12.91
CA SER A 100 2.36 -3.17 -14.38
C SER A 100 2.59 -1.76 -14.94
N GLN A 101 2.29 -0.71 -14.17
CA GLN A 101 2.52 0.68 -14.57
C GLN A 101 3.92 1.19 -14.18
N MET A 102 4.57 0.55 -13.20
CA MET A 102 5.83 1.04 -12.63
C MET A 102 6.99 1.16 -13.63
N PRO A 103 7.24 0.21 -14.55
CA PRO A 103 8.33 0.33 -15.51
C PRO A 103 8.18 1.59 -16.39
N GLY A 104 6.98 1.82 -16.92
CA GLY A 104 6.71 2.99 -17.76
C GLY A 104 6.76 4.31 -16.98
N LEU A 105 6.35 4.32 -15.71
CA LEU A 105 6.51 5.51 -14.85
C LEU A 105 7.99 5.79 -14.53
N ALA A 106 8.77 4.74 -14.27
CA ALA A 106 10.20 4.85 -13.98
C ALA A 106 10.98 5.37 -15.19
N GLU A 107 10.70 4.85 -16.38
CA GLU A 107 11.38 5.21 -17.62
C GLU A 107 11.24 6.71 -17.96
N ARG A 108 10.08 7.32 -17.69
CA ARG A 108 9.85 8.77 -17.90
C ARG A 108 10.86 9.65 -17.17
N TYR A 109 11.44 9.15 -16.09
CA TYR A 109 12.42 9.84 -15.26
C TYR A 109 13.82 9.20 -15.35
N GLY A 110 14.07 8.35 -16.36
CA GLY A 110 15.36 7.69 -16.57
C GLY A 110 15.73 6.65 -15.50
N LEU A 111 14.72 6.07 -14.84
CA LEU A 111 14.89 5.06 -13.80
C LEU A 111 14.49 3.66 -14.30
N VAL A 112 14.95 2.63 -13.60
CA VAL A 112 14.52 1.25 -13.80
C VAL A 112 13.78 0.76 -12.56
N TYR A 113 12.61 0.16 -12.75
CA TYR A 113 11.88 -0.51 -11.68
C TYR A 113 12.20 -2.01 -11.66
N GLU A 114 12.68 -2.48 -10.50
CA GLU A 114 12.86 -3.89 -10.20
C GLU A 114 11.75 -4.33 -9.23
N SER A 115 10.90 -5.26 -9.66
CA SER A 115 9.82 -5.79 -8.84
C SER A 115 10.36 -6.74 -7.77
N TYR A 116 9.59 -6.91 -6.69
CA TYR A 116 9.83 -7.99 -5.75
C TYR A 116 9.56 -9.35 -6.42
N VAL A 117 10.49 -10.29 -6.30
CA VAL A 117 10.32 -11.68 -6.76
C VAL A 117 10.20 -12.56 -5.52
N ALA A 118 9.02 -13.15 -5.33
CA ALA A 118 8.80 -14.13 -4.26
C ALA A 118 9.58 -15.42 -4.57
N SER A 119 10.12 -16.07 -3.54
CA SER A 119 10.73 -17.40 -3.70
C SER A 119 9.68 -18.40 -4.17
N GLU A 120 10.04 -19.24 -5.14
CA GLU A 120 9.16 -20.33 -5.59
C GLU A 120 8.89 -21.31 -4.44
N SER A 121 7.62 -21.66 -4.25
CA SER A 121 7.18 -22.70 -3.33
C SER A 121 6.22 -23.64 -4.07
N SER A 122 6.32 -24.93 -3.79
CA SER A 122 5.40 -25.95 -4.30
C SER A 122 4.12 -26.08 -3.46
N GLU A 123 4.06 -25.41 -2.31
CA GLU A 123 2.90 -25.45 -1.42
C GLU A 123 1.83 -24.41 -1.82
N THR A 124 0.57 -24.75 -1.59
CA THR A 124 -0.52 -23.78 -1.78
C THR A 124 -0.35 -22.62 -0.80
N PRO A 125 -0.34 -21.35 -1.25
CA PRO A 125 -0.11 -20.21 -0.37
C PRO A 125 -1.16 -20.12 0.75
N THR A 126 -0.70 -19.92 1.98
CA THR A 126 -1.58 -19.60 3.13
C THR A 126 -1.95 -18.12 3.11
N ASN A 127 -2.95 -17.73 3.92
CA ASN A 127 -3.30 -16.32 4.06
C ASN A 127 -2.14 -15.49 4.59
N GLU A 128 -1.38 -16.05 5.53
CA GLU A 128 -0.20 -15.43 6.12
C GLU A 128 0.90 -15.23 5.07
N SER A 129 1.21 -16.25 4.26
CA SER A 129 2.27 -16.13 3.24
C SER A 129 1.87 -15.17 2.11
N ARG A 130 0.58 -15.15 1.74
CA ARG A 130 0.03 -14.16 0.81
C ARG A 130 0.17 -12.74 1.38
N MET A 131 -0.23 -12.53 2.63
CA MET A 131 -0.09 -11.22 3.30
C MET A 131 1.36 -10.75 3.38
N GLN A 132 2.30 -11.64 3.70
CA GLN A 132 3.74 -11.32 3.73
C GLN A 132 4.26 -10.92 2.34
N THR A 133 3.84 -11.64 1.30
CA THR A 133 4.19 -11.31 -0.09
C THR A 133 3.62 -9.93 -0.46
N ILE A 134 2.39 -9.66 -0.07
CA ILE A 134 1.73 -8.37 -0.29
C ILE A 134 2.52 -7.22 0.36
N GLU A 135 2.96 -7.39 1.61
CA GLU A 135 3.75 -6.39 2.32
C GLU A 135 5.10 -6.13 1.64
N LYS A 136 5.77 -7.18 1.14
CA LYS A 136 7.04 -7.05 0.40
C LYS A 136 6.88 -6.36 -0.95
N ARG A 137 5.85 -6.70 -1.72
CA ARG A 137 5.53 -6.00 -2.97
C ARG A 137 5.30 -4.50 -2.73
N TYR A 138 4.53 -4.17 -1.68
CA TYR A 138 4.33 -2.78 -1.28
C TYR A 138 5.64 -2.06 -0.95
N GLU A 139 6.57 -2.66 -0.20
CA GLU A 139 7.86 -2.04 0.13
C GLU A 139 8.64 -1.61 -1.13
N PHE A 140 8.70 -2.48 -2.13
CA PHE A 140 9.39 -2.23 -3.40
C PHE A 140 8.69 -1.15 -4.23
N MET A 141 7.37 -1.26 -4.41
CA MET A 141 6.58 -0.26 -5.12
C MET A 141 6.66 1.12 -4.47
N ASN A 142 6.51 1.19 -3.14
CA ASN A 142 6.53 2.44 -2.39
C ASN A 142 7.89 3.13 -2.45
N LYS A 143 8.99 2.36 -2.47
CA LYS A 143 10.33 2.91 -2.67
C LYS A 143 10.42 3.64 -4.02
N MET A 144 9.94 3.02 -5.10
CA MET A 144 9.94 3.64 -6.42
C MET A 144 9.00 4.85 -6.47
N ILE A 145 7.76 4.70 -6.01
CA ILE A 145 6.76 5.78 -6.03
C ILE A 145 7.22 7.02 -5.28
N LYS A 146 7.86 6.88 -4.12
CA LYS A 146 8.41 8.04 -3.40
C LYS A 146 9.45 8.80 -4.21
N THR A 147 10.30 8.09 -4.94
CA THR A 147 11.28 8.69 -5.85
C THR A 147 10.58 9.44 -6.98
N LEU A 148 9.57 8.83 -7.60
CA LEU A 148 8.81 9.42 -8.71
C LEU A 148 8.01 10.65 -8.29
N VAL A 149 7.35 10.60 -7.14
CA VAL A 149 6.64 11.77 -6.57
C VAL A 149 7.59 12.94 -6.37
N ARG A 150 8.82 12.68 -5.87
CA ARG A 150 9.83 13.73 -5.70
C ARG A 150 10.25 14.33 -7.04
N PHE A 151 10.46 13.51 -8.07
CA PHE A 151 10.78 14.03 -9.41
C PHE A 151 9.65 14.86 -9.98
N LYS A 152 8.40 14.42 -9.84
CA LYS A 152 7.24 15.18 -10.30
C LYS A 152 7.09 16.54 -9.59
N GLN A 153 7.39 16.59 -8.29
CA GLN A 153 7.37 17.84 -7.53
C GLN A 153 8.41 18.84 -8.02
N ILE A 154 9.64 18.36 -8.29
CA ILE A 154 10.71 19.21 -8.85
C ILE A 154 10.29 19.75 -10.23
N GLU A 155 9.74 18.89 -11.09
CA GLU A 155 9.22 19.30 -12.41
C GLU A 155 8.15 20.41 -12.29
N SER A 156 7.21 20.29 -11.34
CA SER A 156 6.16 21.31 -11.13
C SER A 156 6.64 22.61 -10.46
N GLU A 157 7.84 22.64 -9.88
CA GLU A 157 8.43 23.84 -9.26
C GLU A 157 9.28 24.63 -10.27
N GLU A 158 9.65 24.02 -11.40
CA GLU A 158 10.44 24.63 -12.47
C GLU A 158 9.57 25.32 -13.56
N ASP A 159 8.25 25.09 -13.53
CA ASP A 159 7.22 25.76 -14.36
C ASP A 159 6.65 27.03 -13.70
#